data_AF-A0A2E6YKG3-F1
#
_entry.id   AF-A0A2E6YKG3-F1
#
_cell.length_a   1.000
_cell.length_b   1.000
_cell.length_c   1.000
_cell.angle_alpha   90.00
_cell.angle_beta   90.00
_cell.angle_gamma   90.00
#
_symmetry.space_group_name_H-M   'P 1'
#
loop_
_entity.id
_entity.type
_entity.pdbx_description
1 polymer ?
#
loop_
_entity_poly.entity_id
_entity_poly.type
_entity_poly.pdbx_seq_one_letter_code
_entity_poly.pdbx_strand_id
1 'polypeptide(L)'
;MFIQKYDTYFSSMARTLSPKYIGNNNSGWIITGQVNSDWYEWVNDFVATHPQYGTVSGNFEDEVQATSEAALKHFLKHHPFEEWDYYDI
;
A
#
# COMPACT_ATOMS: atom_id res chain seq x y z
N MET A 1 -10.01 14.88 -3.55
CA MET A 1 -8.77 14.12 -3.30
C MET A 1 -8.63 13.99 -1.79
N PHE A 2 -8.43 12.77 -1.30
CA PHE A 2 -8.24 12.43 0.11
C PHE A 2 -6.77 12.05 0.32
N ILE A 3 -6.15 12.49 1.41
CA ILE A 3 -4.76 12.19 1.74
C ILE A 3 -4.71 11.63 3.16
N GLN A 4 -4.07 10.49 3.33
CA GLN A 4 -3.77 9.87 4.62
C GLN A 4 -2.27 9.88 4.84
N LYS A 5 -1.82 10.49 5.94
CA LYS A 5 -0.43 10.43 6.39
C LYS A 5 -0.22 9.25 7.35
N TYR A 6 0.95 8.67 7.31
CA TYR A 6 1.38 7.58 8.16
C TYR A 6 2.66 7.97 8.89
N ASP A 7 2.62 7.90 10.22
CA ASP A 7 3.80 8.16 11.05
C ASP A 7 4.46 6.83 11.43
N THR A 8 5.79 6.82 11.43
CA THR A 8 6.60 5.76 12.03
C THR A 8 6.85 6.06 13.52
N TYR A 9 6.74 5.04 14.38
CA TYR A 9 7.04 5.21 15.81
C TYR A 9 8.54 5.15 16.13
N PHE A 10 9.32 4.50 15.27
CA PHE A 10 10.78 4.37 15.34
C PHE A 10 11.38 4.25 13.94
N SER A 11 12.68 4.49 13.78
CA SER A 11 13.32 4.71 12.47
C SER A 11 13.35 3.51 11.53
N SER A 12 13.27 2.29 12.06
CA SER A 12 13.32 1.05 11.27
C SER A 12 11.95 0.43 11.04
N MET A 13 10.87 1.07 11.51
CA MET A 13 9.51 0.59 11.31
C MET A 13 9.13 0.68 9.83
N ALA A 14 8.73 -0.44 9.25
CA ALA A 14 8.27 -0.55 7.88
C ALA A 14 6.75 -0.74 7.83
N ARG A 15 6.09 -0.05 6.89
CA ARG A 15 4.70 -0.29 6.51
C ARG A 15 4.64 -0.49 5.02
N THR A 16 4.41 -1.72 4.58
CA THR A 16 4.57 -2.07 3.16
C THR A 16 3.39 -2.84 2.64
N LEU A 17 3.17 -2.79 1.33
CA LEU A 17 2.18 -3.63 0.67
C LEU A 17 2.80 -5.00 0.33
N SER A 18 2.04 -6.07 0.52
CA SER A 18 2.47 -7.41 0.15
C SER A 18 2.59 -7.55 -1.39
N PRO A 19 3.68 -8.12 -1.94
CA PRO A 19 3.88 -8.31 -3.38
C PRO A 19 2.78 -9.13 -4.06
N LYS A 20 2.09 -10.01 -3.30
CA LYS A 20 0.96 -10.82 -3.78
C LYS A 20 -0.20 -9.98 -4.32
N TYR A 21 -0.27 -8.71 -3.95
CA TYR A 21 -1.30 -7.78 -4.40
C TYR A 21 -0.98 -7.13 -5.74
N ILE A 22 0.24 -7.26 -6.26
CA ILE A 22 0.59 -6.72 -7.58
C ILE A 22 -0.18 -7.46 -8.69
N GLY A 23 -0.74 -6.69 -9.62
CA GLY A 23 -1.55 -7.18 -10.72
C GLY A 23 -3.05 -7.02 -10.50
N ASN A 24 -3.83 -7.93 -11.08
CA ASN A 24 -5.29 -7.90 -11.04
C ASN A 24 -5.80 -8.66 -9.81
N ASN A 25 -6.57 -7.98 -8.95
CA ASN A 25 -7.12 -8.56 -7.74
C ASN A 25 -8.63 -8.82 -7.89
N ASN A 26 -9.13 -9.87 -7.22
CA ASN A 26 -10.57 -10.20 -7.18
C ASN A 26 -11.45 -9.09 -6.57
N SER A 27 -10.83 -8.16 -5.83
CA SER A 27 -11.45 -6.96 -5.27
C SER A 27 -11.73 -5.86 -6.33
N GLY A 28 -11.35 -6.09 -7.60
CA GLY A 28 -11.50 -5.13 -8.70
C GLY A 28 -10.35 -4.13 -8.82
N TRP A 29 -9.35 -4.19 -7.94
CA TRP A 29 -8.18 -3.33 -7.98
C TRP A 29 -7.09 -3.92 -8.90
N ILE A 30 -6.54 -3.05 -9.75
CA ILE A 30 -5.33 -3.32 -10.52
C ILE A 30 -4.22 -2.53 -9.85
N ILE A 31 -3.21 -3.23 -9.32
CA ILE A 31 -2.15 -2.64 -8.51
C ILE A 31 -0.81 -2.80 -9.22
N THR A 32 -0.05 -1.72 -9.27
CA THR A 32 1.31 -1.67 -9.80
C THR A 32 2.21 -1.06 -8.74
N GLY A 33 3.46 -1.50 -8.68
CA GLY A 33 4.44 -1.06 -7.69
C GLY A 33 5.75 -1.81 -7.90
N GLN A 34 6.83 -1.27 -7.37
CA GLN A 34 8.12 -1.93 -7.41
C GLN A 34 8.19 -2.96 -6.28
N VAL A 35 8.45 -4.23 -6.63
CA VAL A 35 8.76 -5.27 -5.64
C VAL A 35 10.23 -5.16 -5.28
N ASN A 36 10.50 -4.84 -4.02
CA ASN A 36 11.83 -4.88 -3.41
C ASN A 36 12.07 -6.27 -2.81
N SER A 37 13.33 -6.70 -2.76
CA SER A 37 13.69 -7.99 -2.20
C SER A 37 15.05 -7.95 -1.49
N ASP A 38 15.07 -8.37 -0.22
CA ASP A 38 16.26 -8.61 0.60
C ASP A 38 15.88 -9.64 1.68
N TRP A 39 16.00 -10.93 1.34
CA TRP A 39 15.49 -12.10 2.11
C TRP A 39 13.96 -12.18 2.29
N TYR A 40 13.28 -11.04 2.27
CA TYR A 40 11.83 -10.86 2.20
C TYR A 40 11.48 -10.04 0.96
N GLU A 41 10.22 -10.07 0.53
CA GLU A 41 9.72 -9.24 -0.58
C GLU A 41 8.64 -8.27 -0.10
N TRP A 42 8.70 -7.02 -0.56
CA TRP A 42 7.74 -5.97 -0.17
C TRP A 42 7.57 -4.90 -1.25
N VAL A 43 6.53 -4.07 -1.12
CA VAL A 43 6.27 -2.94 -2.01
C VAL A 43 6.07 -1.68 -1.15
N ASN A 44 6.92 -0.66 -1.33
CA ASN A 44 6.76 0.65 -0.69
C ASN A 44 5.82 1.53 -1.52
N ASP A 45 6.28 1.93 -2.71
CA ASP A 45 5.52 2.78 -3.62
C ASP A 45 4.59 1.97 -4.53
N PHE A 46 3.32 2.34 -4.54
CA PHE A 46 2.32 1.69 -5.38
C PHE A 46 1.33 2.69 -6.00
N VAL A 47 0.71 2.24 -7.09
CA VAL A 47 -0.46 2.87 -7.73
C VAL A 47 -1.48 1.78 -7.99
N ALA A 48 -2.71 2.03 -7.54
CA ALA A 48 -3.84 1.13 -7.66
C ALA A 48 -5.04 1.83 -8.29
N THR A 49 -5.71 1.17 -9.23
CA THR A 49 -6.92 1.69 -9.89
C THR A 49 -8.09 0.72 -9.77
N HIS A 50 -9.29 1.25 -9.55
CA HIS A 50 -10.54 0.50 -9.49
C HIS A 50 -11.65 1.24 -10.25
N PRO A 51 -12.44 0.56 -11.09
CA PRO A 51 -13.43 1.22 -11.97
C PRO A 51 -14.50 2.01 -11.20
N GLN A 52 -14.97 1.49 -10.06
CA GLN A 52 -15.97 2.15 -9.22
C GLN A 52 -15.41 3.18 -8.21
N TYR A 53 -14.24 2.91 -7.60
CA TYR A 53 -13.72 3.69 -6.47
C TYR A 53 -12.67 4.74 -6.86
N GLY A 54 -12.07 4.62 -8.05
CA GLY A 54 -11.01 5.51 -8.53
C GLY A 54 -9.62 4.99 -8.23
N THR A 55 -8.72 5.87 -7.80
CA THR A 55 -7.29 5.60 -7.66
C THR A 55 -6.87 5.68 -6.19
N VAL A 56 -5.91 4.84 -5.79
CA VAL A 56 -5.15 4.92 -4.54
C VAL A 56 -3.66 4.78 -4.88
N SER A 57 -2.82 5.68 -4.39
CA SER A 57 -1.39 5.66 -4.69
C SER A 57 -0.57 6.29 -3.58
N GLY A 58 0.65 5.83 -3.39
CA GLY A 58 1.60 6.40 -2.44
C GLY A 58 2.40 5.32 -1.75
N ASN A 59 2.81 5.63 -0.51
CA ASN A 59 3.65 4.80 0.33
C ASN A 59 3.09 4.81 1.76
N PHE A 60 2.90 3.64 2.36
CA PHE A 60 2.38 3.52 3.72
C PHE A 60 3.38 3.94 4.80
N GLU A 61 4.64 4.25 4.45
CA GLU A 61 5.65 4.83 5.33
C GLU A 61 5.67 6.38 5.31
N ASP A 62 4.89 7.02 4.43
CA ASP A 62 4.82 8.48 4.33
C ASP A 62 3.36 8.95 4.14
N GLU A 63 2.86 8.93 2.91
CA GLU A 63 1.49 9.30 2.62
C GLU A 63 0.87 8.45 1.51
N VAL A 64 -0.44 8.26 1.63
CA VAL A 64 -1.28 7.63 0.61
C VAL A 64 -2.36 8.61 0.19
N GLN A 65 -2.45 8.83 -1.12
CA GLN A 65 -3.45 9.65 -1.76
C GLN A 65 -4.53 8.75 -2.37
N ALA A 66 -5.78 9.16 -2.23
CA ALA A 66 -6.92 8.45 -2.78
C ALA A 66 -7.92 9.41 -3.43
N THR A 67 -8.67 8.92 -4.41
CA THR A 67 -9.78 9.70 -5.00
C THR A 67 -10.79 10.14 -3.93
N SER A 68 -11.09 9.25 -2.98
CA SER A 68 -11.96 9.51 -1.83
C SER A 68 -11.56 8.67 -0.62
N GLU A 69 -12.05 9.03 0.58
CA GLU A 69 -11.88 8.22 1.79
C GLU A 69 -12.50 6.82 1.61
N ALA A 70 -13.62 6.71 0.90
CA ALA A 70 -14.26 5.44 0.59
C ALA A 70 -13.38 4.53 -0.29
N ALA A 71 -12.61 5.11 -1.21
CA ALA A 71 -11.65 4.38 -2.04
C ALA A 71 -10.53 3.79 -1.18
N LEU A 72 -9.94 4.59 -0.28
CA LEU A 72 -8.90 4.11 0.63
C LEU A 72 -9.42 3.03 1.58
N LYS A 73 -10.60 3.22 2.19
CA LYS A 73 -11.22 2.21 3.06
C LYS A 73 -11.49 0.90 2.32
N HIS A 74 -11.99 0.97 1.09
CA HIS A 74 -12.23 -0.22 0.27
C HIS A 74 -10.92 -0.90 -0.13
N PHE A 75 -9.89 -0.13 -0.46
CA PHE A 75 -8.56 -0.66 -0.77
C PHE A 75 -7.97 -1.41 0.43
N LEU A 76 -7.88 -0.77 1.61
CA LEU A 76 -7.29 -1.33 2.82
C LEU A 76 -8.05 -2.55 3.37
N LYS A 77 -9.36 -2.63 3.14
CA LYS A 77 -10.16 -3.81 3.49
C LYS A 77 -9.71 -5.07 2.76
N HIS A 78 -9.18 -4.94 1.55
CA HIS A 78 -8.79 -6.07 0.69
C HIS A 78 -7.28 -6.25 0.58
N HIS A 79 -6.52 -5.15 0.71
CA HIS A 79 -5.07 -5.12 0.64
C HIS A 79 -4.54 -4.34 1.85
N PRO A 80 -4.63 -4.91 3.06
CA PRO A 80 -3.98 -4.32 4.23
C PRO A 80 -2.47 -4.23 4.00
N PHE A 81 -1.86 -3.17 4.54
CA PHE A 81 -0.41 -3.10 4.65
C PHE A 81 0.07 -4.06 5.74
N GLU A 82 1.33 -4.45 5.65
CA GLU A 82 2.06 -5.25 6.64
C GLU A 82 2.95 -4.31 7.46
N GLU A 83 3.08 -4.56 8.77
CA GLU A 83 3.96 -3.81 9.67
C GLU A 83 5.10 -4.71 10.15
N TRP A 84 6.34 -4.23 10.10
CA TRP A 84 7.54 -4.98 10.46
C TRP A 84 8.73 -4.03 10.75
N ASP A 85 9.88 -4.58 11.14
CA ASP A 85 11.11 -3.83 11.44
C ASP A 85 12.21 -4.24 10.45
N TYR A 86 12.79 -3.28 9.72
CA TYR A 86 13.89 -3.53 8.78
C TYR A 86 15.16 -4.11 9.44
N TYR A 87 15.30 -4.02 10.76
CA TYR A 87 16.44 -4.58 11.50
C TYR A 87 16.18 -5.98 12.07
N ASP A 88 14.96 -6.50 11.96
CA ASP A 88 14.58 -7.85 12.41
C ASP A 88 14.58 -8.88 11.26
N ILE A 89 15.21 -8.57 10.11
CA ILE A 89 15.28 -9.41 8.90
C ILE A 89 16.55 -10.26 8.84
#